data_AF-A0A8J6NWX7-F1
#
_entry.id   AF-A0A8J6NWX7-F1
#
_cell.length_a   1.000
_cell.length_b   1.000
_cell.length_c   1.000
_cell.angle_alpha   90.00
_cell.angle_beta   90.00
_cell.angle_gamma   90.00
#
_symmetry.space_group_name_H-M   'P 1'
#
loop_
_entity.id
_entity.type
_entity.pdbx_description
1 polymer ?
#
loop_
_entity_poly.entity_id
_entity_poly.type
_entity_poly.pdbx_seq_one_letter_code
_entity_poly.pdbx_strand_id
1 'polypeptide(L)'
;MVLILTVVFTVTALYNHYAFRYSKQAIILLDKVSVRSGLAEDSTELFLLHAGTKVKIDKENKDFYRIYFSDGKIGWLKKSEVGVI
;
A
#
# COMPACT_ATOMS: atom_id res chain seq x y z
N MET A 1 17.84 21.34 26.61
CA MET A 1 16.86 20.24 26.63
C MET A 1 15.69 20.48 25.68
N VAL A 2 14.93 21.58 25.82
CA VAL A 2 13.78 21.91 24.94
C VAL A 2 14.16 22.00 23.45
N LEU A 3 15.31 22.62 23.14
CA LEU A 3 15.76 22.82 21.75
C LEU A 3 16.16 21.51 21.03
N ILE A 4 16.60 20.50 21.79
CA ILE A 4 16.94 19.17 21.24
C ILE A 4 15.64 18.40 20.94
N LEU A 5 14.67 18.49 21.84
CA LEU A 5 13.36 17.85 21.65
C LEU A 5 12.63 18.42 20.43
N THR A 6 12.61 19.74 20.26
CA THR A 6 11.96 20.37 19.10
C THR A 6 12.60 19.95 17.78
N VAL A 7 13.93 19.83 17.73
CA VAL A 7 14.65 19.33 16.54
C VAL A 7 14.26 17.88 16.23
N VAL A 8 14.26 16.99 17.22
CA VAL A 8 13.86 15.58 17.03
C VAL A 8 12.42 15.48 16.51
N PHE A 9 11.46 16.18 17.13
CA PHE A 9 10.07 16.19 16.66
C PHE A 9 9.93 16.71 15.24
N THR A 10 10.66 17.77 14.89
CA THR A 10 10.61 18.35 13.54
C THR A 10 11.16 17.40 12.48
N VAL A 11 12.27 16.72 12.78
CA VAL A 11 12.87 15.71 11.89
C VAL A 11 11.93 14.52 11.69
N THR A 12 11.32 14.00 12.76
CA THR A 12 10.32 12.91 12.66
C THR A 12 9.09 13.35 11.86
N ALA A 13 8.61 14.57 12.06
CA ALA A 13 7.48 15.12 11.30
C ALA A 13 7.81 15.25 9.80
N LEU A 14 9.01 15.73 9.46
CA LEU A 14 9.49 15.81 8.07
C LEU A 14 9.61 14.42 7.44
N TYR A 15 10.17 13.45 8.17
CA TYR A 15 10.29 12.07 7.69
C TYR A 15 8.92 11.44 7.42
N ASN A 16 7.98 11.59 8.35
CA ASN A 16 6.62 11.09 8.19
C ASN A 16 5.89 11.78 7.02
N HIS A 17 6.09 13.09 6.84
CA HIS A 17 5.52 13.83 5.73
C HIS A 17 6.07 13.36 4.38
N TYR A 18 7.38 13.13 4.28
CA TYR A 18 8.00 12.58 3.07
C TYR A 18 7.51 11.17 2.76
N ALA A 19 7.43 10.30 3.76
CA ALA A 19 6.96 8.93 3.59
C ALA A 19 5.50 8.86 3.11
N PHE A 20 4.65 9.78 3.57
CA PHE A 20 3.24 9.83 3.16
C PHE A 20 3.06 10.40 1.74
N ARG A 21 3.96 11.27 1.29
CA ARG A 21 3.91 11.90 -0.04
C ARG A 21 4.44 10.99 -1.15
N TYR A 22 5.38 10.10 -0.84
CA TYR A 22 6.01 9.20 -1.82
C TYR A 22 5.33 7.83 -1.97
N SER A 23 4.14 7.65 -1.39
CA SER A 23 3.41 6.39 -1.53
C SER A 23 2.90 6.27 -2.98
N LYS A 24 3.47 5.34 -3.76
CA LYS A 24 2.95 4.99 -5.09
C LYS A 24 1.48 4.57 -4.96
N GLN A 25 0.64 5.00 -5.89
CA GLN A 25 -0.77 4.64 -5.89
C GLN A 25 -1.05 3.70 -7.06
N ALA A 26 -2.10 2.90 -6.91
CA ALA A 26 -2.60 2.03 -7.97
C ALA A 26 -4.12 2.05 -8.01
N ILE A 27 -4.68 1.72 -9.16
CA ILE A 27 -6.10 1.55 -9.39
C ILE A 27 -6.34 0.11 -9.81
N ILE A 28 -7.36 -0.52 -9.22
CA ILE A 28 -7.84 -1.85 -9.64
C ILE A 28 -8.47 -1.73 -11.04
N LEU A 29 -7.98 -2.53 -11.99
CA LEU A 29 -8.45 -2.50 -13.39
C LEU A 29 -9.53 -3.54 -13.68
N LEU A 30 -9.49 -4.69 -13.00
CA LEU A 30 -10.45 -5.78 -13.17
C LEU A 30 -11.70 -5.55 -12.32
N ASP A 31 -12.84 -6.07 -12.75
CA ASP A 31 -14.13 -5.95 -12.04
C ASP A 31 -14.06 -6.42 -10.58
N LYS A 32 -13.26 -7.47 -10.33
CA LYS A 32 -13.07 -8.09 -9.03
C LYS A 32 -11.64 -8.59 -8.90
N VAL A 33 -10.94 -8.16 -7.85
CA VAL A 33 -9.59 -8.61 -7.51
C VAL A 33 -9.56 -9.08 -6.07
N SER A 34 -9.12 -10.32 -5.87
CA SER A 34 -8.95 -10.91 -4.55
C SER A 34 -7.61 -10.52 -3.96
N VAL A 35 -7.63 -9.80 -2.83
CA VAL A 35 -6.44 -9.44 -2.09
C VAL A 35 -6.11 -10.55 -1.11
N ARG A 36 -4.89 -11.07 -1.17
CA ARG A 36 -4.46 -12.27 -0.44
C ARG A 36 -3.43 -11.99 0.62
N SER A 37 -3.32 -12.88 1.60
CA SER A 37 -2.33 -12.76 2.69
C SER A 37 -0.89 -13.00 2.23
N GLY A 38 -0.70 -13.75 1.14
CA GLY A 38 0.61 -14.15 0.63
C GLY A 38 0.77 -14.00 -0.87
N LEU A 39 1.94 -14.43 -1.35
CA LEU A 39 2.34 -14.41 -2.76
C LEU A 39 1.89 -15.65 -3.53
N ALA A 40 1.40 -16.67 -2.82
CA ALA A 40 1.05 -17.94 -3.41
C ALA A 40 -0.39 -17.93 -3.95
N GLU A 41 -0.65 -18.72 -5.00
CA GLU A 41 -1.97 -18.77 -5.63
C GLU A 41 -3.04 -19.50 -4.78
N ASP A 42 -2.63 -20.19 -3.73
CA ASP A 42 -3.46 -20.87 -2.74
C ASP A 42 -3.55 -20.09 -1.41
N SER A 43 -2.89 -18.93 -1.33
CA SER A 43 -2.93 -18.11 -0.11
C SER A 43 -4.33 -17.57 0.18
N THR A 44 -4.64 -17.46 1.48
CA THR A 44 -5.96 -17.05 1.96
C THR A 44 -6.36 -15.69 1.40
N GLU A 45 -7.55 -15.64 0.81
CA GLU A 45 -8.19 -14.38 0.42
C GLU A 45 -8.63 -13.62 1.67
N LEU A 46 -8.14 -12.39 1.81
CA LEU A 46 -8.45 -11.52 2.94
C LEU A 46 -9.70 -10.67 2.67
N PHE A 47 -9.80 -10.12 1.45
CA PHE A 47 -10.92 -9.31 1.00
C PHE A 47 -10.87 -9.11 -0.51
N LEU A 48 -11.98 -8.66 -1.08
CA LEU A 48 -12.14 -8.45 -2.51
C LEU A 48 -12.32 -6.97 -2.82
N LEU A 49 -11.65 -6.50 -3.86
CA LEU A 49 -11.72 -5.13 -4.35
C LEU A 49 -12.37 -5.07 -5.73
N HIS A 50 -13.03 -3.96 -6.02
CA HIS A 50 -13.70 -3.72 -7.29
C HIS A 50 -12.93 -2.76 -8.18
N ALA A 51 -13.16 -2.85 -9.49
CA ALA A 51 -12.63 -1.91 -10.47
C ALA A 51 -12.83 -0.44 -10.04
N GLY A 52 -11.84 0.39 -10.33
CA GLY A 52 -11.85 1.81 -9.95
C GLY A 52 -11.45 2.10 -8.51
N THR A 53 -11.23 1.07 -7.68
CA THR A 53 -10.74 1.26 -6.31
C THR A 53 -9.28 1.74 -6.33
N LYS A 54 -9.01 2.85 -5.63
CA LYS A 54 -7.66 3.36 -5.42
C LYS A 54 -7.03 2.70 -4.19
N VAL A 55 -5.80 2.24 -4.36
CA VAL A 55 -5.02 1.57 -3.32
C VAL A 55 -3.62 2.18 -3.25
N LYS A 56 -2.99 2.16 -2.08
CA LYS A 56 -1.60 2.57 -1.94
C LYS A 56 -0.71 1.35 -2.09
N ILE A 57 0.33 1.44 -2.92
CA ILE A 57 1.37 0.41 -3.02
C ILE A 57 2.34 0.64 -1.87
N ASP A 58 2.44 -0.36 -1.01
CA ASP A 58 3.37 -0.37 0.12
C ASP A 58 4.68 -1.07 -0.25
N LYS A 59 4.60 -2.21 -0.95
CA LYS A 59 5.77 -2.92 -1.47
C LYS A 59 5.54 -3.50 -2.84
N GLU A 60 6.63 -3.64 -3.58
CA GLU A 60 6.67 -4.29 -4.88
C GLU A 60 7.52 -5.57 -4.75
N ASN A 61 6.96 -6.70 -5.17
CA ASN A 61 7.68 -7.94 -5.40
C ASN A 61 7.71 -8.22 -6.92
N LYS A 62 8.35 -9.31 -7.37
CA LYS A 62 8.49 -9.63 -8.81
C LYS A 62 7.17 -9.52 -9.58
N ASP A 63 6.17 -10.31 -9.18
CA ASP A 63 4.88 -10.41 -9.88
C ASP A 63 3.68 -9.86 -9.08
N PHE A 64 3.94 -9.36 -7.86
CA PHE A 64 2.91 -8.92 -6.92
C PHE A 64 3.16 -7.53 -6.37
N TYR A 65 2.08 -6.81 -6.09
CA TYR A 65 2.08 -5.61 -5.28
C TYR A 65 1.47 -5.90 -3.91
N ARG A 66 2.17 -5.49 -2.85
CA ARG A 66 1.57 -5.35 -1.53
C ARG A 66 0.90 -4.00 -1.47
N ILE A 67 -0.40 -4.02 -1.23
CA ILE A 67 -1.19 -2.81 -1.14
C ILE A 67 -1.68 -2.58 0.29
N TYR A 68 -1.85 -1.31 0.62
CA TYR A 68 -2.57 -0.85 1.78
C TYR A 68 -3.92 -0.29 1.30
N PHE A 69 -4.97 -1.00 1.66
CA PHE A 69 -6.36 -0.59 1.51
C PHE A 69 -6.88 -0.10 2.87
N SER A 70 -7.85 0.82 2.87
CA SER A 70 -8.37 1.56 4.05
C SER A 70 -8.21 0.88 5.42
N ASP A 71 -7.83 1.68 6.42
CA ASP A 71 -7.84 1.35 7.86
C ASP A 71 -7.23 -0.02 8.20
N GLY A 72 -5.95 -0.22 7.88
CA GLY A 72 -5.19 -1.40 8.29
C GLY A 72 -5.26 -2.61 7.36
N LYS A 73 -6.05 -2.57 6.29
CA LYS A 73 -6.20 -3.72 5.38
C LYS A 73 -5.02 -3.83 4.43
N ILE A 74 -4.08 -4.72 4.75
CA ILE A 74 -2.89 -5.00 3.93
C ILE A 74 -3.03 -6.35 3.25
N GLY A 75 -2.65 -6.43 1.98
CA GLY A 75 -2.47 -7.71 1.32
C GLY A 75 -1.82 -7.60 -0.05
N TRP A 76 -1.72 -8.74 -0.72
CA TRP A 76 -1.02 -8.90 -1.98
C TRP A 76 -2.01 -9.13 -3.12
N LEU A 77 -1.68 -8.58 -4.28
CA LEU A 77 -2.40 -8.78 -5.54
C LEU A 77 -1.41 -8.83 -6.70
N LYS A 78 -1.81 -9.38 -7.84
CA LYS A 78 -0.90 -9.50 -8.99
C LYS A 78 -0.75 -8.14 -9.68
N LYS A 79 0.44 -7.85 -10.18
CA LYS A 79 0.70 -6.58 -10.90
C LYS A 79 -0.17 -6.42 -12.14
N SER A 80 -0.53 -7.52 -12.79
CA SER A 80 -1.37 -7.55 -13.99
C SER A 80 -2.81 -7.07 -13.74
N GLU A 81 -3.24 -7.01 -12.47
CA GLU A 81 -4.63 -6.71 -12.08
C GLU A 81 -4.83 -5.24 -11.71
N VAL A 82 -3.73 -4.46 -11.66
CA VAL A 82 -3.70 -3.05 -11.24
C VAL A 82 -2.91 -2.17 -12.20
N GLY A 83 -3.37 -0.93 -12.36
CA GLY A 83 -2.63 0.14 -13.03
C GLY A 83 -1.99 1.05 -11.99
N VAL A 84 -0.66 1.16 -12.01
CA VAL A 84 0.08 2.13 -11.19
C VAL A 84 -0.13 3.54 -11.75
N ILE A 85 -0.39 4.51 -10.87
CA ILE A 85 -0.64 5.92 -11.21
C ILE A 85 0.30 6.87 -10.47
#